data_AF-A0A936SI45-F1
#
_entry.id   AF-A0A936SI45-F1
#
_cell.length_a   1.000
_cell.length_b   1.000
_cell.length_c   1.000
_cell.angle_alpha   90.00
_cell.angle_beta   90.00
_cell.angle_gamma   90.00
#
_symmetry.space_group_name_H-M   'P 1'
#
loop_
_entity.id
_entity.type
_entity.pdbx_description
1 polymer ?
#
loop_
_entity_poly.entity_id
_entity_poly.type
_entity_poly.pdbx_seq_one_letter_code
_entity_poly.pdbx_strand_id
1 'polypeptide(L)'
;MNLSFKYASIPTNMDELSTRFTNEIVEPWDSLNASLSEQVALKPDLSDLTRTAGKLATAFKEMLRSNGIDPKQRALISSDIALMCVIADSAKASLFASASKKELLSIAANFEADGSGKYKFLRNIMLIDHKRLGQHDFLEAAKRVGCELIELLSIKTDWTPTIIESTTGFEDKVVLRSPTHSGTPVNLQFLKRNDDGELVKFQPGSWQFDLLPPL
;
A
#
# COMPACT_ATOMS: atom_id res chain seq x y z
N MET A 1 15.65 -13.17 -40.01
CA MET A 1 15.37 -11.76 -39.68
C MET A 1 15.75 -11.59 -38.20
N ASN A 2 16.96 -11.11 -37.90
CA ASN A 2 17.45 -10.95 -36.53
C ASN A 2 17.15 -9.53 -36.06
N LEU A 3 16.18 -9.37 -35.16
CA LEU A 3 15.93 -8.11 -34.47
C LEU A 3 16.93 -7.99 -33.31
N SER A 4 18.09 -7.41 -33.62
CA SER A 4 19.05 -6.94 -32.62
C SER A 4 18.45 -5.73 -31.89
N PHE A 5 17.83 -5.97 -30.73
CA PHE A 5 17.51 -4.89 -29.79
C PHE A 5 18.82 -4.39 -29.16
N LYS A 6 19.35 -3.27 -29.67
CA LYS A 6 20.36 -2.49 -28.97
C LYS A 6 19.70 -1.80 -27.78
N TYR A 7 19.71 -2.42 -26.62
CA TYR A 7 19.57 -1.67 -25.37
C TYR A 7 20.92 -1.01 -25.12
N ALA A 8 20.96 0.32 -25.28
CA ALA A 8 22.06 1.11 -24.75
C ALA A 8 21.94 1.07 -23.22
N SER A 9 22.80 0.27 -22.58
CA SER A 9 23.02 0.34 -21.15
C SER A 9 23.77 1.63 -20.84
N ILE A 10 23.03 2.64 -20.38
CA ILE A 10 23.64 3.77 -19.69
C ILE A 10 24.09 3.21 -18.33
N PRO A 11 25.38 3.28 -17.96
CA PRO A 11 25.77 2.95 -16.61
C PRO A 11 25.23 4.05 -15.69
N THR A 12 24.05 3.83 -15.10
CA THR A 12 23.61 4.63 -13.95
C THR A 12 24.67 4.43 -12.87
N ASN A 13 25.26 5.52 -12.39
CA ASN A 13 26.16 5.44 -11.26
C ASN A 13 25.43 4.70 -10.11
N MET A 14 26.04 3.67 -9.53
CA MET A 14 25.41 2.88 -8.46
C MET A 14 24.92 3.75 -7.30
N ASP A 15 25.60 4.86 -7.05
CA ASP A 15 25.23 5.83 -6.01
C ASP A 15 23.99 6.65 -6.43
N GLU A 16 23.86 6.98 -7.71
CA GLU A 16 22.70 7.68 -8.27
C GLU A 16 21.45 6.79 -8.24
N LEU A 17 21.60 5.52 -8.61
CA LEU A 17 20.50 4.55 -8.54
C LEU A 17 20.01 4.34 -7.11
N SER A 18 20.94 4.23 -6.15
CA SER A 18 20.62 4.08 -4.73
C SER A 18 19.93 5.32 -4.17
N THR A 19 20.44 6.52 -4.50
CA THR A 19 19.81 7.80 -4.12
C THR A 19 18.38 7.90 -4.68
N ARG A 20 18.20 7.54 -5.95
CA ARG A 20 16.90 7.57 -6.60
C ARG A 20 15.91 6.58 -5.98
N PHE A 21 16.37 5.36 -5.69
CA PHE A 21 15.55 4.36 -5.00
C PHE A 21 15.11 4.88 -3.62
N THR A 22 16.02 5.48 -2.85
CA THR A 22 15.67 6.07 -1.56
C THR A 22 14.58 7.15 -1.70
N ASN A 23 14.80 8.13 -2.59
CA ASN A 23 13.90 9.28 -2.72
C ASN A 23 12.54 8.93 -3.37
N GLU A 24 12.52 8.02 -4.35
CA GLU A 24 11.31 7.70 -5.11
C GLU A 24 10.51 6.54 -4.51
N ILE A 25 11.15 5.66 -3.73
CA ILE A 25 10.54 4.43 -3.20
C ILE A 25 10.56 4.40 -1.68
N VAL A 26 11.73 4.50 -1.05
CA VAL A 26 11.87 4.30 0.40
C VAL A 26 11.12 5.38 1.18
N GLU A 27 11.46 6.65 0.98
CA GLU A 27 10.85 7.75 1.75
C GLU A 27 9.33 7.84 1.53
N PRO A 28 8.80 7.70 0.29
CA PRO A 28 7.34 7.71 0.09
C PRO A 28 6.64 6.49 0.67
N TRP A 29 7.27 5.30 0.66
CA TRP A 29 6.71 4.10 1.28
C TRP A 29 6.68 4.24 2.81
N ASP A 30 7.77 4.69 3.42
CA ASP A 30 7.85 4.91 4.87
C ASP A 30 6.85 5.99 5.33
N SER A 31 6.73 7.09 4.57
CA SER A 31 5.75 8.13 4.85
C SER A 31 4.31 7.60 4.77
N LEU A 32 3.98 6.85 3.72
CA LEU A 32 2.66 6.24 3.57
C LEU A 32 2.36 5.23 4.68
N ASN A 33 3.34 4.40 5.05
CA ASN A 33 3.25 3.43 6.14
C ASN A 33 3.00 4.11 7.50
N ALA A 34 3.73 5.18 7.79
CA ALA A 34 3.51 6.00 8.98
C ALA A 34 2.09 6.59 9.02
N SER A 35 1.65 7.24 7.94
CA SER A 35 0.30 7.82 7.88
C SER A 35 -0.81 6.77 8.01
N LEU A 36 -0.61 5.57 7.46
CA LEU A 36 -1.58 4.48 7.60
C LEU A 36 -1.64 3.92 9.03
N SER A 37 -0.59 4.07 9.84
CA SER A 37 -0.58 3.65 11.25
C SER A 37 -1.35 4.59 12.19
N GLU A 38 -1.78 5.76 11.71
CA GLU A 38 -2.55 6.73 12.49
C GLU A 38 -4.00 6.27 12.68
N GLN A 39 -4.52 6.38 13.90
CA GLN A 39 -5.89 6.01 14.28
C GLN A 39 -6.92 7.05 13.81
N VAL A 40 -6.99 7.24 12.49
CA VAL A 40 -7.84 8.24 11.83
C VAL A 40 -8.80 7.54 10.87
N ALA A 41 -10.04 8.04 10.80
CA ALA A 41 -11.06 7.62 9.85
C ALA A 41 -10.76 8.17 8.46
N LEU A 42 -10.08 7.38 7.64
CA LEU A 42 -9.67 7.78 6.29
C LEU A 42 -10.76 7.49 5.25
N LYS A 43 -10.98 8.44 4.33
CA LYS A 43 -11.89 8.26 3.19
C LYS A 43 -11.18 7.53 2.03
N PRO A 44 -11.79 6.49 1.43
CA PRO A 44 -11.20 5.75 0.30
C PRO A 44 -10.99 6.63 -0.96
N ASP A 45 -12.00 7.42 -1.32
CA ASP A 45 -12.14 8.01 -2.66
C ASP A 45 -11.28 9.27 -2.90
N LEU A 46 -10.72 9.87 -1.83
CA LEU A 46 -10.18 11.25 -1.88
C LEU A 46 -8.92 11.47 -1.03
N SER A 47 -8.28 10.42 -0.50
CA SER A 47 -7.11 10.63 0.34
C SER A 47 -5.85 10.92 -0.48
N ASP A 48 -5.05 11.87 0.00
CA ASP A 48 -3.68 12.09 -0.50
C ASP A 48 -2.82 10.80 -0.47
N LEU A 49 -3.23 9.82 0.32
CA LEU A 49 -2.63 8.50 0.44
C LEU A 49 -2.81 7.66 -0.84
N THR A 50 -4.01 7.62 -1.46
CA THR A 50 -4.20 6.87 -2.72
C THR A 50 -3.40 7.50 -3.86
N ARG A 51 -3.27 8.83 -3.87
CA ARG A 51 -2.39 9.55 -4.79
C ARG A 51 -0.93 9.19 -4.55
N THR A 52 -0.50 9.10 -3.29
CA THR A 52 0.86 8.69 -2.92
C THR A 52 1.14 7.25 -3.35
N ALA A 53 0.21 6.33 -3.12
CA ALA A 53 0.29 4.95 -3.61
C ALA A 53 0.38 4.87 -5.14
N GLY A 54 -0.41 5.67 -5.87
CA GLY A 54 -0.33 5.76 -7.32
C GLY A 54 1.02 6.27 -7.83
N LYS A 55 1.61 7.27 -7.15
CA LYS A 55 2.97 7.77 -7.44
C LYS A 55 4.02 6.70 -7.17
N LEU A 56 3.94 6.02 -6.03
CA LEU A 56 4.86 4.94 -5.67
C LEU A 56 4.81 3.77 -6.66
N ALA A 57 3.60 3.34 -7.05
CA ALA A 57 3.42 2.32 -8.09
C ALA A 57 4.03 2.76 -9.44
N THR A 58 3.92 4.05 -9.77
CA THR A 58 4.57 4.61 -10.96
C THR A 58 6.09 4.60 -10.84
N ALA A 59 6.63 4.97 -9.68
CA ALA A 59 8.07 4.94 -9.42
C ALA A 59 8.66 3.53 -9.60
N PHE A 60 8.03 2.49 -9.03
CA PHE A 60 8.43 1.09 -9.25
C PHE A 60 8.48 0.72 -10.74
N LYS A 61 7.43 1.10 -11.48
CA LYS A 61 7.34 0.82 -12.92
C LYS A 61 8.41 1.56 -13.74
N GLU A 62 8.71 2.81 -13.40
CA GLU A 62 9.72 3.60 -14.10
C GLU A 62 11.15 3.18 -13.69
N MET A 63 11.37 2.71 -12.47
CA MET A 63 12.64 2.10 -12.04
C MET A 63 12.99 0.88 -12.90
N LEU A 64 12.02 0.00 -13.17
CA LEU A 64 12.22 -1.12 -14.11
C LEU A 64 12.60 -0.61 -15.52
N ARG A 65 11.80 0.32 -16.08
CA ARG A 65 11.99 0.83 -17.45
C ARG A 65 13.33 1.51 -17.67
N SER A 66 13.68 2.42 -16.76
CA SER A 66 14.93 3.20 -16.83
C SER A 66 16.18 2.33 -16.73
N ASN A 67 16.05 1.12 -16.15
CA ASN A 67 17.12 0.13 -16.08
C ASN A 67 16.98 -0.98 -17.15
N GLY A 68 16.23 -0.72 -18.23
CA GLY A 68 16.14 -1.62 -19.39
C GLY A 68 15.27 -2.87 -19.17
N ILE A 69 14.51 -2.96 -18.08
CA ILE A 69 13.62 -4.08 -17.79
C ILE A 69 12.20 -3.71 -18.24
N ASP A 70 11.61 -4.52 -19.11
CA ASP A 70 10.21 -4.35 -19.51
C ASP A 70 9.27 -4.74 -18.36
N PRO A 71 8.51 -3.79 -17.77
CA PRO A 71 7.60 -4.09 -16.67
C PRO A 71 6.51 -5.08 -17.05
N LYS A 72 6.10 -5.12 -18.32
CA LYS A 72 5.05 -6.05 -18.78
C LYS A 72 5.56 -7.48 -18.75
N GLN A 73 6.79 -7.71 -19.19
CA GLN A 73 7.42 -9.03 -19.14
C GLN A 73 7.66 -9.45 -17.68
N ARG A 74 8.14 -8.53 -16.84
CA ARG A 74 8.37 -8.83 -15.43
C ARG A 74 7.07 -9.14 -14.67
N ALA A 75 5.98 -8.45 -14.99
CA ALA A 75 4.64 -8.72 -14.45
C ALA A 75 4.09 -10.11 -14.77
N LEU A 76 4.62 -10.81 -15.79
CA LEU A 76 4.22 -12.20 -16.08
C LEU A 76 4.76 -13.20 -15.05
N ILE A 77 5.82 -12.83 -14.32
CA ILE A 77 6.50 -13.71 -13.36
C ILE A 77 6.47 -13.18 -11.91
N SER A 78 6.09 -11.92 -11.70
CA SER A 78 5.89 -11.32 -10.37
C SER A 78 4.50 -10.70 -10.28
N SER A 79 3.63 -11.31 -9.47
CA SER A 79 2.25 -10.83 -9.27
C SER A 79 2.21 -9.45 -8.61
N ASP A 80 3.13 -9.15 -7.69
CA ASP A 80 3.17 -7.85 -7.05
C ASP A 80 3.60 -6.75 -8.03
N ILE A 81 4.52 -7.03 -8.97
CA ILE A 81 4.84 -6.12 -10.07
C ILE A 81 3.65 -5.93 -11.00
N ALA A 82 2.87 -6.99 -11.26
CA ALA A 82 1.63 -6.87 -12.02
C ALA A 82 0.64 -5.92 -11.33
N LEU A 83 0.46 -6.05 -10.01
CA LEU A 83 -0.37 -5.13 -9.22
C LEU A 83 0.12 -3.68 -9.34
N MET A 84 1.43 -3.42 -9.13
CA MET A 84 2.00 -2.07 -9.26
C MET A 84 1.80 -1.50 -10.67
N CYS A 85 1.97 -2.31 -11.71
CA CYS A 85 1.74 -1.86 -13.09
C CYS A 85 0.29 -1.42 -13.33
N VAL A 86 -0.68 -2.18 -12.82
CA VAL A 86 -2.11 -1.86 -12.96
C VAL A 86 -2.45 -0.58 -12.19
N ILE A 87 -1.92 -0.40 -10.98
CA ILE A 87 -2.12 0.82 -10.19
C ILE A 87 -1.50 2.03 -10.88
N ALA A 88 -0.26 1.92 -11.38
CA ALA A 88 0.40 2.99 -12.10
C ALA A 88 -0.39 3.44 -13.34
N ASP A 89 -0.92 2.47 -14.10
CA ASP A 89 -1.73 2.78 -15.29
C ASP A 89 -3.09 3.40 -14.91
N SER A 90 -3.71 2.96 -13.82
CA SER A 90 -4.95 3.54 -13.30
C SER A 90 -4.74 4.97 -12.80
N ALA A 91 -3.64 5.24 -12.08
CA ALA A 91 -3.30 6.56 -11.57
C ALA A 91 -3.03 7.59 -12.69
N LYS A 92 -2.52 7.16 -13.84
CA LYS A 92 -2.39 8.02 -15.03
C LYS A 92 -3.74 8.28 -15.70
N ALA A 93 -4.63 7.30 -15.69
CA ALA A 93 -5.93 7.38 -16.34
C ALA A 93 -6.97 8.20 -15.55
N SER A 94 -6.83 8.32 -14.22
CA SER A 94 -7.72 9.14 -13.37
C SER A 94 -7.66 10.63 -13.71
N LEU A 95 -6.56 11.11 -14.30
CA LEU A 95 -6.46 12.46 -14.89
C LEU A 95 -7.44 12.69 -16.06
N PHE A 96 -7.99 11.61 -16.65
CA PHE A 96 -8.82 11.65 -17.86
C PHE A 96 -10.11 10.81 -17.77
N ALA A 97 -10.43 10.22 -16.61
CA ALA A 97 -11.51 9.24 -16.49
C ALA A 97 -12.83 9.87 -16.02
N SER A 98 -13.93 9.44 -16.65
CA SER A 98 -15.29 9.61 -16.13
C SER A 98 -15.51 8.76 -14.87
N ALA A 99 -16.46 9.19 -14.03
CA ALA A 99 -16.76 8.65 -12.69
C ALA A 99 -17.14 7.15 -12.63
N SER A 100 -17.15 6.41 -13.73
CA SER A 100 -17.59 5.01 -13.80
C SER A 100 -16.46 3.97 -13.72
N LYS A 101 -15.20 4.38 -13.56
CA LYS A 101 -14.10 3.41 -13.35
C LYS A 101 -14.06 2.97 -11.89
N LYS A 102 -14.28 1.68 -11.67
CA LYS A 102 -14.13 0.98 -10.38
C LYS A 102 -12.81 1.40 -9.73
N GLU A 103 -12.88 1.95 -8.52
CA GLU A 103 -11.70 2.30 -7.74
C GLU A 103 -10.88 1.03 -7.48
N LEU A 104 -9.64 1.02 -7.98
CA LEU A 104 -8.73 -0.11 -7.82
C LEU A 104 -8.17 -0.18 -6.39
N LEU A 105 -8.05 0.98 -5.76
CA LEU A 105 -7.58 1.16 -4.40
C LEU A 105 -8.75 1.56 -3.52
N SER A 106 -8.83 0.95 -2.34
CA SER A 106 -9.75 1.37 -1.27
C SER A 106 -8.98 1.41 0.05
N ILE A 107 -9.51 2.12 1.05
CA ILE A 107 -8.95 2.14 2.40
C ILE A 107 -9.97 1.56 3.37
N ALA A 108 -9.48 0.78 4.32
CA ALA A 108 -10.24 0.33 5.47
C ALA A 108 -9.41 0.49 6.75
N ALA A 109 -10.05 0.64 7.89
CA ALA A 109 -9.41 0.59 9.20
C ALA A 109 -9.46 -0.85 9.73
N ASN A 110 -8.30 -1.42 10.04
CA ASN A 110 -8.19 -2.75 10.63
C ASN A 110 -8.20 -2.66 12.14
N PHE A 111 -9.02 -3.51 12.75
CA PHE A 111 -9.11 -3.68 14.19
C PHE A 111 -8.81 -5.13 14.57
N GLU A 112 -8.01 -5.31 15.61
CA GLU A 112 -7.86 -6.59 16.30
C GLU A 112 -8.94 -6.70 17.37
N ALA A 113 -9.68 -7.80 17.38
CA ALA A 113 -10.61 -8.16 18.43
C ALA A 113 -9.96 -9.19 19.37
N ASP A 114 -10.07 -8.98 20.68
CA ASP A 114 -9.52 -9.90 21.68
C ASP A 114 -10.42 -11.14 21.93
N GLY A 115 -11.66 -11.10 21.44
CA GLY A 115 -12.68 -12.11 21.68
C GLY A 115 -13.46 -11.95 22.99
N SER A 116 -13.09 -11.00 23.85
CA SER A 116 -13.84 -10.59 25.04
C SER A 116 -14.75 -9.38 24.79
N GLY A 117 -14.70 -8.83 23.58
CA GLY A 117 -15.50 -7.68 23.15
C GLY A 117 -14.71 -6.37 23.10
N LYS A 118 -13.38 -6.44 23.21
CA LYS A 118 -12.49 -5.27 23.07
C LYS A 118 -11.82 -5.24 21.72
N TYR A 119 -11.48 -4.03 21.29
CA TYR A 119 -10.93 -3.74 19.98
C TYR A 119 -9.68 -2.87 20.08
N LYS A 120 -8.63 -3.27 19.39
CA LYS A 120 -7.42 -2.47 19.21
C LYS A 120 -7.34 -2.02 17.76
N PHE A 121 -7.11 -0.74 17.51
CA PHE A 121 -6.79 -0.29 16.16
C PHE A 121 -5.40 -0.78 15.77
N LEU A 122 -5.29 -1.42 14.61
CA LEU A 122 -4.01 -1.92 14.10
C LEU A 122 -3.39 -0.90 13.15
N ARG A 123 -4.09 -0.58 12.06
CA ARG A 123 -3.70 0.43 11.08
C ARG A 123 -4.83 0.58 10.08
N ASN A 124 -4.79 1.64 9.32
CA ASN A 124 -5.47 1.68 8.05
C ASN A 124 -4.75 0.79 7.04
N ILE A 125 -5.51 0.01 6.28
CA ILE A 125 -5.02 -0.83 5.20
C ILE A 125 -5.47 -0.26 3.87
N MET A 126 -4.56 -0.18 2.90
CA MET A 126 -4.89 0.17 1.53
C MET A 126 -5.01 -1.10 0.71
N LEU A 127 -6.21 -1.38 0.22
CA LEU A 127 -6.57 -2.61 -0.44
C LEU A 127 -6.60 -2.41 -1.96
N ILE A 128 -5.90 -3.28 -2.67
CA ILE A 128 -5.95 -3.40 -4.13
C ILE A 128 -7.01 -4.45 -4.49
N ASP A 129 -8.10 -4.05 -5.17
CA ASP A 129 -9.12 -4.99 -5.66
C ASP A 129 -8.82 -5.40 -7.11
N HIS A 130 -8.02 -6.46 -7.28
CA HIS A 130 -7.63 -6.93 -8.60
C HIS A 130 -8.51 -8.12 -9.06
N LYS A 131 -9.23 -7.95 -10.17
CA LYS A 131 -10.21 -8.93 -10.69
C LYS A 131 -9.75 -10.39 -10.76
N ARG A 132 -8.45 -10.63 -11.02
CA ARG A 132 -7.89 -11.99 -11.15
C ARG A 132 -7.06 -12.44 -9.96
N LEU A 133 -6.49 -11.50 -9.21
CA LEU A 133 -5.56 -11.81 -8.12
C LEU A 133 -6.26 -11.73 -6.76
N GLY A 134 -7.50 -11.23 -6.73
CA GLY A 134 -8.22 -10.97 -5.49
C GLY A 134 -7.78 -9.66 -4.85
N GLN A 135 -8.00 -9.59 -3.54
CA GLN A 135 -7.69 -8.42 -2.73
C GLN A 135 -6.29 -8.53 -2.12
N HIS A 136 -5.50 -7.47 -2.21
CA HIS A 136 -4.12 -7.41 -1.70
C HIS A 136 -3.90 -6.16 -0.85
N ASP A 137 -3.02 -6.25 0.15
CA ASP A 137 -2.49 -5.07 0.82
C ASP A 137 -1.45 -4.39 -0.06
N PHE A 138 -1.67 -3.12 -0.37
CA PHE A 138 -0.75 -2.30 -1.16
C PHE A 138 0.63 -2.19 -0.52
N LEU A 139 0.74 -1.97 0.80
CA LEU A 139 2.04 -1.78 1.44
C LEU A 139 2.89 -3.06 1.40
N GLU A 140 2.27 -4.21 1.61
CA GLU A 140 2.93 -5.52 1.50
C GLU A 140 3.39 -5.80 0.06
N ALA A 141 2.52 -5.56 -0.93
CA ALA A 141 2.88 -5.72 -2.33
C ALA A 141 4.03 -4.77 -2.72
N ALA A 142 3.95 -3.50 -2.33
CA ALA A 142 4.98 -2.51 -2.57
C ALA A 142 6.32 -2.87 -1.89
N LYS A 143 6.28 -3.35 -0.65
CA LYS A 143 7.43 -3.87 0.08
C LYS A 143 8.12 -5.00 -0.71
N ARG A 144 7.35 -6.00 -1.17
CA ARG A 144 7.90 -7.14 -1.93
C ARG A 144 8.52 -6.68 -3.25
N VAL A 145 7.89 -5.75 -3.97
CA VAL A 145 8.47 -5.17 -5.19
C VAL A 145 9.75 -4.38 -4.89
N GLY A 146 9.77 -3.62 -3.81
CA GLY A 146 10.97 -2.90 -3.38
C GLY A 146 12.15 -3.82 -3.11
N CYS A 147 11.95 -4.89 -2.33
CA CYS A 147 12.97 -5.92 -2.10
C CYS A 147 13.41 -6.59 -3.41
N GLU A 148 12.46 -6.92 -4.28
CA GLU A 148 12.74 -7.52 -5.59
C GLU A 148 13.62 -6.60 -6.46
N LEU A 149 13.38 -5.29 -6.43
CA LEU A 149 14.21 -4.31 -7.15
C LEU A 149 15.62 -4.19 -6.56
N ILE A 150 15.75 -4.25 -5.24
CA ILE A 150 17.06 -4.22 -4.57
C ILE A 150 17.92 -5.38 -5.08
N GLU A 151 17.35 -6.59 -5.11
CA GLU A 151 18.02 -7.79 -5.62
C GLU A 151 18.32 -7.67 -7.12
N LEU A 152 17.29 -7.33 -7.91
CA LEU A 152 17.38 -7.32 -9.37
C LEU A 152 18.35 -6.28 -9.92
N LEU A 153 18.45 -5.13 -9.25
CA LEU A 153 19.28 -4.00 -9.68
C LEU A 153 20.54 -3.84 -8.82
N SER A 154 20.77 -4.75 -7.86
CA SER A 154 21.91 -4.70 -6.92
C SER A 154 22.04 -3.37 -6.18
N ILE A 155 20.91 -2.78 -5.77
CA ILE A 155 20.86 -1.48 -5.10
C ILE A 155 21.48 -1.59 -3.71
N LYS A 156 22.38 -0.65 -3.37
CA LYS A 156 23.00 -0.62 -2.05
C LYS A 156 22.12 0.22 -1.13
N THR A 157 21.45 -0.43 -0.19
CA THR A 157 20.59 0.22 0.80
C THR A 157 20.55 -0.60 2.09
N ASP A 158 20.34 0.08 3.21
CA ASP A 158 20.04 -0.48 4.52
C ASP A 158 18.53 -0.57 4.80
N TRP A 159 17.69 -0.27 3.80
CA TRP A 159 16.24 -0.27 3.96
C TRP A 159 15.69 -1.67 4.28
N THR A 160 15.14 -1.81 5.48
CA THR A 160 14.46 -3.02 5.96
C THR A 160 12.97 -2.74 6.20
N PRO A 161 12.12 -2.81 5.16
CA PRO A 161 10.73 -2.37 5.24
C PRO A 161 9.92 -3.20 6.25
N THR A 162 9.41 -2.51 7.26
CA THR A 162 8.56 -3.09 8.31
C THR A 162 7.25 -2.32 8.37
N ILE A 163 6.13 -3.02 8.21
CA ILE A 163 4.81 -2.40 8.30
C ILE A 163 4.56 -2.02 9.76
N ILE A 164 4.16 -0.77 9.97
CA ILE A 164 3.94 -0.23 11.32
C ILE A 164 2.50 -0.50 11.73
N GLU A 165 2.33 -1.12 12.88
CA GLU A 165 1.04 -1.17 13.59
C GLU A 165 0.99 -0.05 14.64
N SER A 166 -0.22 0.42 14.91
CA SER A 166 -0.53 1.36 15.95
C SER A 166 -0.19 0.80 17.33
N THR A 167 0.31 1.68 18.19
CA THR A 167 0.64 1.39 19.59
C THR A 167 -0.56 1.49 20.54
N THR A 168 -1.76 1.68 20.01
CA THR A 168 -2.99 1.78 20.81
C THR A 168 -3.29 0.51 21.61
N GLY A 169 -3.96 0.68 22.74
CA GLY A 169 -4.44 -0.44 23.55
C GLY A 169 -5.77 -1.00 23.04
N PHE A 170 -6.24 -2.07 23.68
CA PHE A 170 -7.59 -2.58 23.51
C PHE A 170 -8.59 -1.70 24.26
N GLU A 171 -9.65 -1.30 23.56
CA GLU A 171 -10.73 -0.43 24.03
C GLU A 171 -12.06 -1.20 23.99
N ASP A 172 -13.02 -0.82 24.84
CA ASP A 172 -14.37 -1.44 24.84
C ASP A 172 -15.20 -1.05 23.59
N LYS A 173 -14.69 -0.12 22.78
CA LYS A 173 -15.31 0.36 21.54
C LYS A 173 -14.31 0.37 20.40
N VAL A 174 -14.83 0.38 19.18
CA VAL A 174 -14.06 0.66 17.98
C VAL A 174 -13.85 2.17 17.88
N VAL A 175 -12.63 2.61 18.15
CA VAL A 175 -12.30 4.03 18.22
C VAL A 175 -11.51 4.46 16.98
N LEU A 176 -11.97 5.54 16.33
CA LEU A 176 -11.21 6.28 15.32
C LEU A 176 -11.30 7.78 15.60
N ARG A 177 -10.32 8.53 15.11
CA ARG A 177 -10.38 9.99 15.09
C ARG A 177 -10.90 10.50 13.76
N SER A 178 -11.79 11.47 13.78
CA SER A 178 -12.21 12.14 12.55
C SER A 178 -11.08 13.04 12.04
N PRO A 179 -10.72 12.99 10.75
CA PRO A 179 -9.79 13.95 10.16
C PRO A 179 -10.38 15.36 10.04
N THR A 180 -11.71 15.48 10.13
CA THR A 180 -12.45 16.74 9.98
C THR A 180 -13.54 16.86 11.04
N HIS A 181 -14.08 18.06 11.25
CA HIS A 181 -15.23 18.24 12.15
C HIS A 181 -16.55 17.65 11.62
N SER A 182 -16.63 17.32 10.32
CA SER A 182 -17.85 16.84 9.67
C SER A 182 -18.08 15.33 9.75
N GLY A 183 -17.14 14.59 10.33
CA GLY A 183 -17.10 13.13 10.24
C GLY A 183 -16.65 12.64 8.86
N THR A 184 -16.19 11.38 8.80
CA THR A 184 -15.72 10.74 7.55
C THR A 184 -16.21 9.29 7.50
N PRO A 185 -16.87 8.87 6.40
CA PRO A 185 -17.24 7.47 6.23
C PRO A 185 -15.97 6.62 6.12
N VAL A 186 -15.95 5.49 6.83
CA VAL A 186 -14.81 4.59 6.91
C VAL A 186 -15.27 3.15 6.77
N ASN A 187 -14.52 2.35 6.01
CA ASN A 187 -14.71 0.90 5.98
C ASN A 187 -13.95 0.29 7.15
N LEU A 188 -14.56 -0.65 7.85
CA LEU A 188 -13.94 -1.35 8.98
C LEU A 188 -13.69 -2.80 8.61
N GLN A 189 -12.54 -3.34 9.03
CA GLN A 189 -12.26 -4.76 9.00
C GLN A 189 -11.86 -5.21 10.40
N PHE A 190 -12.41 -6.35 10.82
CA PHE A 190 -12.09 -6.96 12.09
C PHE A 190 -11.25 -8.20 11.87
N LEU A 191 -10.22 -8.34 12.68
CA LEU A 191 -9.25 -9.41 12.68
C LEU A 191 -9.16 -9.99 14.09
N LYS A 192 -8.71 -11.22 14.21
CA LYS A 192 -8.37 -11.86 15.48
C LYS A 192 -7.09 -12.65 15.30
N ARG A 193 -6.20 -12.66 16.30
CA ARG A 193 -5.03 -13.55 16.29
C ARG A 193 -5.47 -14.98 16.55
N ASN A 194 -5.04 -15.91 15.70
CA ASN A 194 -5.16 -17.34 15.94
C ASN A 194 -4.08 -17.80 16.94
N ASP A 195 -4.04 -19.10 17.24
CA ASP A 195 -3.10 -19.68 18.20
C ASP A 195 -1.63 -19.55 17.74
N ASP A 196 -1.41 -19.43 16.44
CA ASP A 196 -0.08 -19.20 15.82
C ASP A 196 0.33 -17.72 15.82
N GLY A 197 -0.54 -16.82 16.32
CA GLY A 197 -0.31 -15.37 16.38
C GLY A 197 -0.65 -14.62 15.07
N GLU A 198 -1.17 -15.32 14.06
CA GLU A 198 -1.55 -14.76 12.77
C GLU A 198 -2.91 -14.06 12.84
N LEU A 199 -3.02 -12.90 12.19
CA LEU A 199 -4.27 -12.16 12.09
C LEU A 199 -5.17 -12.78 11.01
N VAL A 200 -6.32 -13.30 11.42
CA VAL A 200 -7.34 -13.86 10.54
C VAL A 200 -8.62 -13.02 10.57
N LYS A 201 -9.38 -13.02 9.47
CA LYS A 201 -10.66 -12.31 9.40
C LYS A 201 -11.60 -12.78 10.50
N PHE A 202 -12.19 -11.82 11.19
CA PHE A 202 -13.14 -12.05 12.27
C PHE A 202 -14.39 -11.20 12.04
N GLN A 203 -15.55 -11.71 12.41
CA GLN A 203 -16.81 -10.97 12.36
C GLN A 203 -17.35 -10.86 13.78
N PRO A 204 -17.22 -9.70 14.46
CA PRO A 204 -17.80 -9.53 15.78
C PRO A 204 -19.33 -9.62 15.70
N GLY A 205 -19.95 -10.25 16.70
CA GLY A 205 -21.41 -10.33 16.79
C GLY A 205 -22.08 -8.97 17.01
N SER A 206 -21.46 -8.13 17.84
CA SER A 206 -21.84 -6.73 18.04
C SER A 206 -20.62 -5.89 18.43
N TRP A 207 -20.68 -4.60 18.12
CA TRP A 207 -19.63 -3.63 18.44
C TRP A 207 -20.24 -2.23 18.52
N GLN A 208 -19.57 -1.35 19.25
CA GLN A 208 -19.92 0.07 19.32
C GLN A 208 -18.82 0.89 18.64
N PHE A 209 -19.21 1.96 17.95
CA PHE A 209 -18.29 2.87 17.30
C PHE A 209 -18.20 4.18 18.07
N ASP A 210 -16.98 4.67 18.26
CA ASP A 210 -16.72 6.01 18.78
C ASP A 210 -15.84 6.79 17.80
N LEU A 211 -16.33 7.95 17.37
CA LEU A 211 -15.60 8.84 16.48
C LEU A 211 -15.16 10.08 17.25
N LEU A 212 -13.88 10.09 17.62
CA LEU A 212 -13.28 11.20 18.34
C LEU A 212 -13.13 12.43 17.43
N PRO A 213 -13.20 13.66 17.98
CA PRO A 213 -12.93 14.87 17.20
C PRO A 213 -11.48 14.91 16.69
N PRO A 214 -11.16 15.74 15.67
CA PRO A 214 -9.78 16.00 15.25
C PRO A 214 -8.87 16.36 16.42
N LEU A 215 -7.56 16.14 16.26
CA LEU A 215 -6.54 16.56 17.25
C LEU A 215 -6.50 18.08 17.39
#